data_AF-A0A1V2PKN6-F1
#
_entry.id   AF-A0A1V2PKN6-F1
#
_cell.length_a   1.000
_cell.length_b   1.000
_cell.length_c   1.000
_cell.angle_alpha   90.00
_cell.angle_beta   90.00
_cell.angle_gamma   90.00
#
_symmetry.space_group_name_H-M   'P 1'
#
loop_
_entity.id
_entity.type
_entity.pdbx_description
1 polymer ?
#
loop_
_entity_poly.entity_id
_entity_poly.type
_entity_poly.pdbx_seq_one_letter_code
_entity_poly.pdbx_strand_id
1 'polypeptide(L)'
;MDGTPAGWLWAGASWSYPAGSATNSVDLTVEVATGNERVPTVCDGMDAPPQHRCSEVRTLADGSTAFIRDSAVRLVRPNGTQVFVFSGAQLPPGSTHDALIGPDRVVEIAQQITVTP
;
A
#
# COMPACT_ATOMS: atom_id res chain seq x y z
N MET A 1 -5.52 -26.21 16.48
CA MET A 1 -5.27 -24.85 15.98
C MET A 1 -4.04 -24.36 16.73
N ASP A 2 -2.91 -24.69 16.14
CA ASP A 2 -1.58 -24.18 16.39
C ASP A 2 -1.60 -22.69 16.04
N GLY A 3 -1.74 -21.84 17.05
CA GLY A 3 -1.93 -20.38 16.97
C GLY A 3 -0.74 -19.61 16.40
N THR A 4 -0.10 -20.15 15.37
CA THR A 4 0.89 -19.45 14.57
C THR A 4 0.14 -18.46 13.69
N PRO A 5 0.42 -17.15 13.76
CA PRO A 5 -0.20 -16.18 12.88
C PRO A 5 0.01 -16.59 11.43
N ALA A 6 -0.97 -16.36 10.56
CA ALA A 6 -0.74 -16.46 9.12
C ALA A 6 0.46 -15.56 8.78
N GLY A 7 1.51 -16.14 8.20
CA GLY A 7 2.73 -15.42 7.85
C GLY A 7 2.47 -14.27 6.89
N TRP A 8 1.37 -14.36 6.13
CA TRP A 8 0.88 -13.36 5.19
C TRP A 8 -0.64 -13.30 5.18
N LEU A 9 -1.17 -12.08 5.18
CA LEU A 9 -2.58 -11.75 5.12
C LEU A 9 -2.82 -10.75 3.98
N TRP A 10 -3.93 -10.93 3.27
CA TRP A 10 -4.36 -10.08 2.18
C TRP A 10 -5.82 -9.65 2.39
N ALA A 11 -6.10 -8.37 2.20
CA ALA A 11 -7.44 -7.82 2.17
C ALA A 11 -7.54 -6.75 1.08
N GLY A 12 -8.59 -6.81 0.28
CA GLY A 12 -8.82 -5.84 -0.80
C GLY A 12 -10.28 -5.42 -0.88
N ALA A 13 -10.49 -4.19 -1.29
CA ALA A 13 -11.80 -3.67 -1.67
C ALA A 13 -11.70 -3.05 -3.07
N SER A 14 -12.65 -3.42 -3.92
CA SER A 14 -12.80 -2.85 -5.25
C SER A 14 -14.19 -2.23 -5.35
N TRP A 15 -14.26 -1.01 -5.89
CA TRP A 15 -15.52 -0.31 -6.10
C TRP A 15 -15.59 0.23 -7.51
N SER A 16 -16.67 -0.13 -8.20
CA SER A 16 -16.96 0.32 -9.56
C SER A 16 -18.22 1.18 -9.58
N TYR A 17 -18.19 2.26 -10.36
CA TYR A 17 -19.30 3.21 -10.46
C TYR A 17 -19.44 3.81 -11.86
N PRO A 18 -20.68 4.15 -12.26
CA PRO A 18 -20.91 4.75 -13.57
C PRO A 18 -20.37 6.18 -13.64
N ALA A 19 -19.76 6.51 -14.77
CA ALA A 19 -19.29 7.86 -15.13
C ALA A 19 -19.71 8.16 -16.58
N GLY A 20 -20.89 8.74 -16.74
CA GLY A 20 -21.50 8.91 -18.07
C GLY A 20 -21.77 7.56 -18.73
N SER A 21 -21.22 7.33 -19.93
CA SER A 21 -21.32 6.07 -20.66
C SER A 21 -20.20 5.07 -20.35
N ALA A 22 -19.33 5.37 -19.39
CA ALA A 22 -18.21 4.53 -18.99
C ALA A 22 -18.33 4.09 -17.52
N THR A 23 -17.47 3.16 -17.11
CA THR A 23 -17.36 2.68 -15.72
C THR A 23 -15.99 3.06 -15.18
N ASN A 24 -15.98 3.66 -13.99
CA ASN A 24 -14.77 3.89 -13.20
C ASN A 24 -14.58 2.71 -12.25
N SER A 25 -13.32 2.37 -11.95
CA SER A 25 -12.97 1.39 -10.91
C SER A 25 -11.92 1.99 -9.97
N VAL A 26 -12.04 1.68 -8.68
CA VAL A 26 -11.08 2.04 -7.64
C VAL A 26 -10.78 0.80 -6.81
N ASP A 27 -9.50 0.58 -6.56
CA ASP A 27 -9.01 -0.55 -5.77
C ASP A 27 -8.21 -0.04 -4.58
N LEU A 28 -8.44 -0.65 -3.41
CA LEU A 28 -7.61 -0.52 -2.23
C LEU A 28 -7.19 -1.92 -1.80
N THR A 29 -5.89 -2.18 -1.81
CA THR A 29 -5.32 -3.46 -1.38
C THR A 29 -4.42 -3.24 -0.18
N VAL A 30 -4.54 -4.12 0.81
CA VAL A 30 -3.68 -4.20 1.99
C VAL A 30 -3.11 -5.61 2.08
N GLU A 31 -1.79 -5.69 2.23
CA GLU A 31 -1.11 -6.93 2.54
C GLU A 31 -0.25 -6.76 3.79
N VAL A 32 -0.19 -7.80 4.61
CA VAL A 32 0.62 -7.81 5.83
C VAL A 32 1.42 -9.09 5.86
N ALA A 33 2.73 -8.99 6.06
CA ALA A 33 3.60 -10.13 6.24
C ALA A 33 4.40 -10.02 7.54
N THR A 34 4.61 -11.16 8.20
CA THR A 34 5.40 -11.28 9.44
C THR A 34 6.44 -12.40 9.30
N GLY A 35 7.50 -12.33 10.12
CA GLY A 35 8.57 -13.34 10.11
C GLY A 35 9.37 -13.33 8.80
N ASN A 36 9.44 -14.49 8.14
CA ASN A 36 10.25 -14.68 6.92
C ASN A 36 9.50 -14.32 5.63
N GLU A 37 8.20 -14.04 5.71
CA GLU A 37 7.39 -13.70 4.56
C GLU A 37 7.55 -12.22 4.18
N ARG A 38 7.25 -11.88 2.92
CA ARG A 38 7.42 -10.52 2.40
C ARG A 38 6.19 -10.11 1.61
N VAL A 39 5.71 -8.90 1.89
CA VAL A 39 4.75 -8.21 1.02
C VAL A 39 5.46 -7.76 -0.26
N PRO A 40 4.71 -7.45 -1.34
CA PRO A 40 5.27 -6.91 -2.57
C PRO A 40 6.18 -5.71 -2.34
N THR A 41 7.30 -5.67 -3.07
CA THR A 41 8.17 -4.49 -3.10
C THR A 41 7.51 -3.39 -3.93
N VAL A 42 7.40 -2.19 -3.35
CA VAL A 42 6.92 -0.98 -4.06
C VAL A 42 8.05 -0.34 -4.87
N CYS A 43 9.22 -0.23 -4.25
CA CYS A 43 10.43 0.38 -4.79
C CYS A 43 11.63 -0.02 -3.91
N ASP A 44 12.85 0.19 -4.43
CA ASP A 44 14.10 -0.27 -3.81
C ASP A 44 14.84 0.84 -3.03
N GLY A 45 14.25 2.05 -2.95
CA GLY A 45 14.82 3.21 -2.25
C GLY A 45 15.09 4.40 -3.17
N MET A 46 15.68 5.47 -2.62
CA MET A 46 15.98 6.71 -3.36
C MET A 46 17.18 6.55 -4.32
N ASP A 47 18.14 5.69 -3.98
CA ASP A 47 19.37 5.48 -4.75
C ASP A 47 19.24 4.42 -5.85
N ALA A 48 18.06 3.80 -5.98
CA ALA A 48 17.80 2.78 -6.99
C ALA A 48 17.74 3.38 -8.41
N PRO A 49 17.89 2.53 -9.46
CA PRO A 49 17.64 2.92 -10.84
C PRO A 49 16.24 3.55 -11.03
N PRO A 50 16.03 4.46 -11.98
CA PRO A 50 14.77 5.22 -12.12
C PRO A 50 13.50 4.37 -12.09
N GLN A 51 13.51 3.19 -12.72
CA GLN A 51 12.38 2.28 -12.79
C GLN A 51 12.05 1.56 -11.46
N HIS A 52 12.97 1.58 -10.49
CA HIS A 52 12.82 0.98 -9.15
C HIS A 52 12.88 2.02 -8.03
N ARG A 53 13.06 3.30 -8.37
CA ARG A 53 13.25 4.37 -7.41
C ARG A 53 11.95 4.71 -6.69
N CYS A 54 12.05 4.96 -5.40
CA CYS A 54 10.93 5.51 -4.63
C CYS A 54 10.73 7.00 -4.96
N SER A 55 9.48 7.45 -4.95
CA SER A 55 9.16 8.88 -4.96
C SER A 55 9.58 9.52 -3.63
N GLU A 56 9.44 8.77 -2.54
CA GLU A 56 9.84 9.18 -1.20
C GLU A 56 10.22 7.95 -0.36
N VAL A 57 11.18 8.13 0.55
CA VAL A 57 11.43 7.21 1.67
C VAL A 57 11.36 8.01 2.96
N ARG A 58 10.45 7.63 3.86
CA ARG A 58 10.14 8.35 5.09
C ARG A 58 10.40 7.48 6.32
N THR A 59 11.20 7.98 7.25
CA THR A 59 11.31 7.39 8.59
C THR A 59 10.25 8.01 9.49
N LEU A 60 9.44 7.18 10.13
CA LEU A 60 8.33 7.58 10.99
C LEU A 60 8.77 7.66 12.46
N ALA A 61 7.96 8.34 13.28
CA ALA A 61 8.27 8.58 14.69
C ALA A 61 8.36 7.30 15.53
N ASP A 62 7.69 6.23 15.11
CA ASP A 62 7.73 4.89 15.74
C ASP A 62 8.95 4.06 15.29
N GLY A 63 9.84 4.62 14.47
CA GLY A 63 11.00 3.95 13.90
C GLY A 63 10.70 3.12 12.66
N SER A 64 9.46 3.09 12.18
CA SER A 64 9.10 2.43 10.92
C SER A 64 9.65 3.18 9.72
N THR A 65 9.91 2.47 8.61
CA THR A 65 10.33 3.07 7.34
C THR A 65 9.26 2.85 6.28
N ALA A 66 8.72 3.92 5.71
CA ALA A 66 7.78 3.88 4.59
C ALA A 66 8.53 4.11 3.28
N PHE A 67 8.37 3.18 2.34
CA PHE A 67 8.84 3.26 0.95
C PHE A 67 7.64 3.60 0.07
N ILE A 68 7.67 4.75 -0.58
CA ILE A 68 6.50 5.33 -1.24
C ILE A 68 6.80 5.50 -2.73
N ARG A 69 5.90 5.00 -3.57
CA ARG A 69 5.91 5.24 -5.01
C ARG A 69 4.49 5.44 -5.49
N ASP A 70 4.21 6.63 -6.00
CA ASP A 70 2.89 7.03 -6.47
C ASP A 70 1.80 6.78 -5.41
N SER A 71 0.87 5.85 -5.67
CA SER A 71 -0.24 5.50 -4.75
C SER A 71 -0.01 4.17 -4.01
N ALA A 72 1.24 3.70 -3.97
CA ALA A 72 1.65 2.47 -3.28
C ALA A 72 2.65 2.78 -2.15
N VAL A 73 2.49 2.09 -1.02
CA VAL A 73 3.35 2.23 0.16
C VAL A 73 3.72 0.85 0.68
N ARG A 74 5.00 0.63 0.95
CA ARG A 74 5.49 -0.47 1.79
C ARG A 74 6.02 0.11 3.09
N LEU A 75 5.38 -0.19 4.21
CA LEU A 75 5.82 0.15 5.55
C LEU A 75 6.55 -1.03 6.18
N VAL A 76 7.78 -0.82 6.61
CA VAL A 76 8.59 -1.80 7.35
C VAL A 76 8.71 -1.34 8.79
N ARG A 77 8.18 -2.14 9.72
CA ARG A 77 8.22 -1.84 11.16
C ARG A 77 9.53 -2.31 11.80
N PRO A 78 9.93 -1.74 12.96
CA PRO A 78 11.13 -2.17 13.68
C PRO A 78 11.12 -3.65 14.09
N ASN A 79 9.93 -4.23 14.31
CA ASN A 79 9.77 -5.64 14.65
C ASN A 79 9.83 -6.58 13.42
N GLY A 80 10.12 -6.05 12.22
CA GLY A 80 10.20 -6.81 10.98
C GLY A 80 8.86 -7.04 10.27
N THR A 81 7.74 -6.63 10.86
CA THR A 81 6.42 -6.68 10.18
C THR A 81 6.43 -5.75 8.97
N GLN A 82 5.92 -6.23 7.84
CA GLN A 82 5.78 -5.44 6.63
C GLN A 82 4.30 -5.27 6.29
N VAL A 83 3.91 -4.05 5.94
CA VAL A 83 2.57 -3.72 5.46
C VAL A 83 2.71 -3.10 4.08
N PHE A 84 1.97 -3.62 3.11
CA PHE A 84 1.82 -3.03 1.79
C PHE A 84 0.41 -2.47 1.69
N VAL A 85 0.28 -1.23 1.20
CA VAL A 85 -1.01 -0.62 0.87
C VAL A 85 -0.90 -0.03 -0.52
N PHE A 86 -1.90 -0.31 -1.36
CA PHE A 86 -2.00 0.21 -2.72
C PHE A 86 -3.38 0.79 -2.96
N SER A 87 -3.42 2.01 -3.50
CA SER A 87 -4.63 2.60 -4.08
C SER A 87 -4.47 2.70 -5.60
N GLY A 88 -5.39 2.11 -6.35
CA GLY A 88 -5.43 2.15 -7.80
C GLY A 88 -6.75 2.73 -8.28
N ALA A 89 -6.73 3.38 -9.44
CA ALA A 89 -7.94 3.85 -10.10
C ALA A 89 -7.80 3.68 -11.62
N GLN A 90 -8.84 3.14 -12.23
CA GLN A 90 -9.00 3.12 -13.67
C GLN A 90 -10.10 4.10 -14.04
N LEU A 91 -9.68 5.26 -14.57
CA LEU A 91 -10.57 6.35 -14.95
C LEU A 91 -10.61 6.51 -16.48
N PRO A 92 -11.81 6.67 -17.09
CA PRO A 92 -11.95 7.06 -18.48
C PRO A 92 -11.30 8.41 -18.77
N PRO A 93 -10.86 8.65 -20.02
CA PRO A 93 -10.33 9.95 -20.42
C PRO A 93 -11.32 11.08 -20.13
N GLY A 94 -10.83 12.17 -19.53
CA GLY A 94 -11.65 13.34 -19.18
C GLY A 94 -12.41 13.24 -17.86
N SER A 95 -12.28 12.16 -17.09
CA SER A 95 -12.77 12.10 -15.71
C SER A 95 -12.03 13.12 -14.85
N THR A 96 -12.78 13.90 -14.07
CA THR A 96 -12.26 14.89 -13.11
C THR A 96 -12.33 14.42 -11.66
N HIS A 97 -12.75 13.17 -11.43
CA HIS A 97 -12.88 12.62 -10.08
C HIS A 97 -11.52 12.13 -9.58
N ASP A 98 -11.04 12.74 -8.50
CA ASP A 98 -9.92 12.21 -7.72
C ASP A 98 -10.36 10.92 -7.04
N ALA A 99 -10.01 9.79 -7.64
CA ALA A 99 -10.40 8.47 -7.15
C ALA A 99 -9.25 7.74 -6.44
N LEU A 100 -8.03 8.29 -6.53
CA LEU A 100 -6.85 7.77 -5.85
C LEU A 100 -6.75 8.36 -4.45
N ILE A 101 -6.48 7.49 -3.49
CA ILE A 101 -6.07 7.94 -2.16
C ILE A 101 -4.61 8.40 -2.28
N GLY A 102 -4.35 9.66 -1.94
CA GLY A 102 -3.00 10.22 -1.99
C GLY A 102 -2.01 9.49 -1.07
N PRO A 103 -0.71 9.56 -1.37
CA PRO A 103 0.33 8.79 -0.67
C PRO A 103 0.32 9.00 0.85
N ASP A 104 0.12 10.23 1.33
CA ASP A 104 0.07 10.49 2.78
C ASP A 104 -1.08 9.73 3.46
N ARG A 105 -2.25 9.68 2.83
CA ARG A 105 -3.39 8.94 3.37
C ARG A 105 -3.18 7.42 3.28
N VAL A 106 -2.48 6.93 2.25
CA VAL A 106 -2.06 5.53 2.16
C VAL A 106 -1.07 5.18 3.27
N VAL A 107 -0.12 6.06 3.60
CA VAL A 107 0.79 5.90 4.76
C VAL A 107 0.01 5.85 6.07
N GLU A 108 -0.96 6.76 6.27
CA GLU A 108 -1.82 6.75 7.47
C GLU A 108 -2.57 5.42 7.62
N ILE A 109 -3.15 4.89 6.53
CA ILE A 109 -3.80 3.57 6.54
C ILE A 109 -2.79 2.50 6.94
N ALA A 110 -1.60 2.48 6.33
CA ALA A 110 -0.55 1.50 6.63
C ALA A 110 -0.13 1.52 8.12
N GLN A 111 -0.05 2.71 8.73
CA GLN A 111 0.26 2.86 10.14
C GLN A 111 -0.83 2.28 11.06
N GLN A 112 -2.10 2.32 10.64
CA GLN A 112 -3.23 1.81 11.43
C GLN A 112 -3.38 0.28 11.40
N ILE A 113 -2.73 -0.42 10.45
CA ILE A 113 -2.85 -1.88 10.32
C ILE A 113 -2.04 -2.59 11.41
N THR A 114 -2.69 -3.01 12.49
CA THR A 114 -2.07 -3.78 13.57
C THR A 114 -2.24 -5.28 13.39
N VAL A 115 -1.20 -6.07 13.68
CA VAL A 115 -1.32 -7.52 13.81
C VAL A 115 -1.45 -7.83 15.29
N THR A 116 -2.61 -8.32 15.70
CA THR A 116 -2.84 -8.80 17.08
C THR A 116 -2.64 -10.31 17.09
N PRO A 117 -1.86 -10.87 18.03
CA PRO A 117 -1.76 -12.33 18.23
C PRO A 117 -3.10 -12.98 18.56
#